data_AF-A0A423XXU6-F1
#
_entry.id   AF-A0A423XXU6-F1
#
_cell.length_a   1.000
_cell.length_b   1.000
_cell.length_c   1.000
_cell.angle_alpha   90.00
_cell.angle_beta   90.00
_cell.angle_gamma   90.00
#
_symmetry.space_group_name_H-M   'P 1'
#
loop_
_entity.id
_entity.type
_entity.pdbx_description
1 polymer ?
#
loop_
_entity_poly.entity_id
_entity_poly.type
_entity_poly.pdbx_seq_one_letter_code
_entity_poly.pdbx_strand_id
1 'polypeptide(L)'
;MTSVIAVICIVLLFPTLWSTLVFGSLVSIGLVDPQPHYYRVDDEKFSPALFPETVWHTQEMPGRDEKAFFIRGVNLFSTGSVDLICPAYIVKLRAQATARDYANFIPGNNEASVRYFRQMMKGCVAFETGEIRRWDTLFDANGAIKK
;
A
#
# COMPACT_ATOMS: atom_id res chain seq x y z
N MET A 1 5.49 39.42 -15.19
CA MET A 1 4.06 39.04 -15.13
C MET A 1 3.72 37.90 -16.10
N THR A 2 4.20 37.94 -17.35
CA THR A 2 4.01 36.89 -18.38
C THR A 2 4.54 35.51 -17.98
N SER A 3 5.71 35.43 -17.34
CA SER A 3 6.29 34.16 -16.86
C SER A 3 5.43 33.47 -15.79
N VAL A 4 4.87 34.23 -14.84
CA VAL A 4 4.01 33.68 -13.77
C VAL A 4 2.71 33.15 -14.35
N ILE A 5 2.11 33.86 -15.32
CA ILE A 5 0.90 33.42 -16.03
C ILE A 5 1.19 32.14 -16.83
N ALA A 6 2.33 32.06 -17.51
CA ALA A 6 2.72 30.86 -18.25
C ALA A 6 2.88 29.63 -17.33
N VAL A 7 3.49 29.80 -16.16
CA VAL A 7 3.62 28.73 -15.15
C VAL A 7 2.23 28.30 -14.66
N ILE A 8 1.34 29.23 -14.33
CA ILE A 8 -0.03 28.91 -13.91
C ILE A 8 -0.79 28.17 -15.01
N CYS A 9 -0.66 28.60 -16.27
CA CYS A 9 -1.29 27.93 -17.42
C CYS A 9 -0.77 26.49 -17.60
N ILE A 10 0.55 26.27 -17.56
CA ILE A 10 1.13 24.93 -17.62
C ILE A 10 0.59 24.08 -16.47
N VAL A 11 0.45 24.68 -15.28
CA VAL A 11 -0.02 23.96 -14.11
C VAL A 11 -1.46 23.48 -14.26
N LEU A 12 -2.33 24.31 -14.83
CA LEU A 12 -3.73 24.01 -15.06
C LEU A 12 -3.96 23.09 -16.27
N LEU A 13 -3.11 23.16 -17.29
CA LEU A 13 -3.23 22.36 -18.52
C LEU A 13 -2.76 20.91 -18.34
N PHE A 14 -1.82 20.66 -17.41
CA PHE A 14 -1.26 19.32 -17.17
C PHE A 14 -1.40 18.89 -15.70
N PRO A 15 -2.63 18.81 -15.15
CA PRO A 15 -2.86 18.47 -13.75
C PRO A 15 -2.38 17.06 -13.38
N THR A 16 -2.33 16.16 -14.37
CA THR A 16 -1.85 14.78 -14.21
C THR A 16 -0.34 14.74 -13.94
N LEU A 17 0.44 15.58 -14.61
CA LEU A 17 1.89 15.67 -14.47
C LEU A 17 2.29 15.98 -13.02
N TRP A 18 1.54 16.87 -12.35
CA TRP A 18 1.79 17.21 -10.95
C TRP A 18 1.43 16.10 -9.99
N SER A 19 0.30 15.45 -10.21
CA SER A 19 -0.09 14.30 -9.38
C SER A 19 0.95 13.17 -9.47
N THR A 20 1.53 12.94 -10.65
CA THR A 20 2.60 11.95 -10.82
C THR A 20 3.91 12.38 -10.16
N LEU A 21 4.27 13.67 -10.21
CA LEU A 21 5.48 14.17 -9.55
C LEU A 21 5.37 14.09 -8.01
N VAL A 22 4.22 14.46 -7.45
CA VAL A 22 3.97 14.35 -6.00
C VAL A 22 3.94 12.89 -5.58
N PHE A 23 3.28 12.01 -6.33
CA PHE A 23 3.28 10.59 -6.01
C PHE A 23 4.70 9.99 -6.10
N GLY A 24 5.44 10.34 -7.15
CA GLY A 24 6.83 9.90 -7.34
C GLY A 24 7.74 10.36 -6.19
N SER A 25 7.60 11.61 -5.73
CA SER A 25 8.39 12.10 -4.60
C SER A 25 8.05 11.35 -3.31
N LEU A 26 6.77 11.08 -3.03
CA LEU A 26 6.32 10.30 -1.88
C LEU A 26 6.86 8.86 -1.90
N VAL A 27 6.96 8.25 -3.09
CA VAL A 27 7.58 6.93 -3.25
C VAL A 27 9.08 6.99 -3.00
N SER A 28 9.78 7.99 -3.55
CA SER A 28 11.23 8.13 -3.38
C SER A 28 11.66 8.35 -1.92
N ILE A 29 10.84 9.02 -1.11
CA ILE A 29 11.10 9.21 0.32
C ILE A 29 10.55 8.07 1.19
N GLY A 30 9.97 7.02 0.57
CA GLY A 30 9.47 5.83 1.27
C GLY A 30 8.17 6.03 2.06
N LEU A 31 7.47 7.16 1.90
CA LEU A 31 6.16 7.38 2.53
C LEU A 31 5.05 6.54 1.90
N VAL A 32 5.23 6.16 0.64
CA VAL A 32 4.32 5.28 -0.11
C VAL A 32 5.13 4.17 -0.76
N ASP A 33 4.75 2.92 -0.52
CA ASP A 33 5.34 1.77 -1.20
C ASP A 33 4.22 0.96 -1.88
N PRO A 34 4.06 1.08 -3.21
CA PRO A 34 2.99 0.38 -3.92
C PRO A 34 3.27 -1.12 -4.07
N GLN A 35 4.49 -1.59 -3.78
CA GLN A 35 4.85 -2.99 -3.97
C GLN A 35 4.43 -3.84 -2.74
N PRO A 36 3.90 -5.05 -2.97
CA PRO A 36 3.66 -5.98 -1.87
C PRO A 36 4.98 -6.54 -1.33
N HIS A 37 5.11 -6.51 -0.01
CA HIS A 37 6.25 -7.02 0.74
C HIS A 37 5.83 -8.09 1.72
N TYR A 38 6.78 -8.92 2.12
CA TYR A 38 6.62 -9.84 3.24
C TYR A 38 7.02 -9.15 4.55
N TYR A 39 6.21 -9.33 5.57
CA TYR A 39 6.41 -8.75 6.88
C TYR A 39 6.38 -9.84 7.94
N ARG A 40 7.36 -9.82 8.84
CA ARG A 40 7.36 -10.64 10.06
C ARG A 40 6.51 -9.95 11.12
N VAL A 41 5.55 -10.69 11.66
CA VAL A 41 4.64 -10.27 12.73
C VAL A 41 4.83 -11.20 13.92
N ASP A 42 4.88 -10.62 15.12
CA ASP A 42 5.02 -11.36 16.37
C ASP A 42 3.67 -11.96 16.80
N ASP A 43 3.65 -13.27 17.07
CA ASP A 43 2.43 -13.99 17.45
C ASP A 43 1.96 -13.68 18.87
N GLU A 44 2.85 -13.15 19.72
CA GLU A 44 2.51 -12.76 21.09
C GLU A 44 1.64 -11.50 21.11
N LYS A 45 1.83 -10.63 20.11
CA LYS A 45 1.16 -9.34 20.00
C LYS A 45 -0.06 -9.39 19.09
N PHE A 46 0.01 -10.17 18.02
CA PHE A 46 -1.08 -10.29 17.06
C PHE A 46 -1.41 -11.76 16.80
N SER A 47 -2.69 -12.14 16.92
CA SER A 47 -3.10 -13.49 16.59
C SER A 47 -3.00 -13.74 15.07
N PRO A 48 -2.43 -14.89 14.63
CA PRO A 48 -2.45 -15.29 13.22
C PRO A 48 -3.86 -15.35 12.62
N ALA A 49 -4.90 -15.57 13.45
CA ALA A 49 -6.29 -15.59 13.02
C ALA A 49 -6.78 -14.22 12.47
N LEU A 50 -6.12 -13.12 12.81
CA LEU A 50 -6.39 -11.79 12.25
C LEU A 50 -5.93 -11.69 10.78
N PHE A 51 -5.04 -12.58 10.36
CA PHE A 51 -4.41 -12.57 9.05
C PHE A 51 -4.66 -13.92 8.35
N PRO A 52 -5.86 -14.14 7.79
CA PRO A 52 -6.15 -15.38 7.07
C PRO A 52 -5.27 -15.53 5.83
N GLU A 53 -4.77 -16.75 5.59
CA GLU A 53 -3.88 -17.09 4.46
C GLU A 53 -4.47 -16.68 3.11
N THR A 54 -5.78 -16.84 2.92
CA THR A 54 -6.47 -16.50 1.66
C THR A 54 -6.39 -15.01 1.29
N VAL A 55 -6.13 -14.14 2.28
CA VAL A 55 -6.07 -12.69 2.09
C VAL A 55 -4.65 -12.18 2.19
N TRP A 56 -3.92 -12.65 3.20
CA TRP A 56 -2.62 -12.14 3.59
C TRP A 56 -1.46 -13.06 3.20
N HIS A 57 -1.72 -14.23 2.60
CA HIS A 57 -0.69 -15.24 2.29
C HIS A 57 0.17 -15.56 3.51
N THR A 58 -0.50 -15.71 4.66
CA THR A 58 0.13 -15.93 5.95
C THR A 58 0.90 -17.25 5.95
N GLN A 59 2.15 -17.19 6.38
CA GLN A 59 3.04 -18.35 6.42
C GLN A 59 3.74 -18.42 7.78
N GLU A 60 3.75 -19.60 8.39
CA GLU A 60 4.56 -19.89 9.57
C GLU A 60 5.95 -20.36 9.14
N MET A 61 6.98 -20.06 9.94
CA MET A 61 8.34 -20.52 9.64
C MET A 61 8.52 -22.00 10.04
N PRO A 62 8.81 -22.91 9.11
CA PRO A 62 9.05 -24.30 9.48
C PRO A 62 10.40 -24.43 10.20
N GLY A 63 10.39 -25.06 11.39
CA GLY A 63 11.62 -25.54 12.07
C GLY A 63 12.36 -24.51 12.93
N ARG A 64 11.74 -23.37 13.26
CA ARG A 64 12.25 -22.41 14.25
C ARG A 64 11.17 -22.23 15.30
N ASP A 65 11.50 -22.39 16.59
CA ASP A 65 10.64 -22.01 17.73
C ASP A 65 10.49 -20.48 17.84
N GLU A 66 10.44 -19.78 16.70
CA GLU A 66 10.13 -18.37 16.67
C GLU A 66 8.62 -18.21 16.67
N LYS A 67 8.15 -17.58 17.74
CA LYS A 67 6.79 -17.07 17.93
C LYS A 67 6.44 -15.94 16.96
N ALA A 68 6.52 -16.22 15.66
CA ALA A 68 6.32 -15.25 14.61
C ALA A 68 5.79 -15.90 13.35
N PHE A 69 4.95 -15.16 12.63
CA PHE A 69 4.42 -15.52 11.34
C PHE A 69 4.71 -14.42 10.33
N PHE A 70 4.59 -14.74 9.05
CA PHE A 70 4.80 -13.81 7.96
C PHE A 70 3.49 -13.50 7.27
N ILE A 71 3.29 -12.23 6.93
CA ILE A 71 2.16 -11.78 6.11
C ILE A 71 2.67 -11.05 4.87
N ARG A 72 1.90 -11.13 3.79
CA ARG A 72 2.14 -10.38 2.57
C ARG A 72 1.17 -9.21 2.47
N GLY A 73 1.71 -8.00 2.50
CA GLY A 73 0.92 -6.77 2.50
C GLY A 73 1.59 -5.64 1.72
N VAL A 74 0.89 -4.52 1.59
CA VAL A 74 1.41 -3.29 0.98
C VAL A 74 1.40 -2.19 2.04
N ASN A 75 2.48 -1.41 2.13
CA ASN A 75 2.47 -0.22 2.98
C ASN A 75 1.74 0.91 2.25
N LEU A 76 0.54 1.20 2.72
CA LEU A 76 -0.28 2.22 2.10
C LEU A 76 0.16 3.62 2.48
N PHE A 77 0.70 3.76 3.70
CA PHE A 77 1.07 5.03 4.31
C PHE A 77 1.96 4.79 5.54
N SER A 78 3.07 5.50 5.61
CA SER A 78 3.94 5.55 6.79
C SER A 78 3.99 6.95 7.37
N THR A 79 3.86 7.08 8.68
CA THR A 79 4.06 8.32 9.45
C THR A 79 5.25 8.23 10.39
N GLY A 80 6.30 7.47 10.07
CA GLY A 80 7.54 7.37 10.86
C GLY A 80 7.40 6.70 12.24
N SER A 81 6.23 6.81 12.89
CA SER A 81 5.81 6.12 14.10
C SER A 81 4.78 5.01 13.85
N VAL A 82 4.08 5.07 12.70
CA VAL A 82 2.99 4.14 12.36
C VAL A 82 3.07 3.80 10.88
N ASP A 83 2.99 2.51 10.57
CA ASP A 83 2.85 1.95 9.22
C ASP A 83 1.44 1.36 9.05
N LEU A 84 0.71 1.84 8.04
CA LEU A 84 -0.59 1.28 7.67
C LEU A 84 -0.41 0.21 6.60
N ILE A 85 -0.45 -1.06 7.01
CA ILE A 85 -0.26 -2.19 6.13
C ILE A 85 -1.63 -2.77 5.72
N CYS A 86 -1.78 -3.03 4.43
CA CYS A 86 -3.02 -3.49 3.82
C CYS A 86 -2.80 -4.78 3.02
N PRO A 87 -3.85 -5.59 2.78
CA PRO A 87 -3.77 -6.69 1.83
C PRO A 87 -3.41 -6.20 0.42
N ALA A 88 -2.67 -7.01 -0.34
CA ALA A 88 -2.17 -6.62 -1.66
C ALA A 88 -3.26 -6.23 -2.68
N TYR A 89 -4.49 -6.75 -2.55
CA TYR A 89 -5.60 -6.41 -3.45
C TYR A 89 -6.00 -4.93 -3.36
N ILE A 90 -5.70 -4.25 -2.24
CA ILE A 90 -6.02 -2.82 -2.03
C ILE A 90 -5.38 -1.93 -3.08
N VAL A 91 -4.22 -2.31 -3.64
CA VAL A 91 -3.56 -1.56 -4.72
C VAL A 91 -4.42 -1.49 -5.97
N LYS A 92 -5.04 -2.62 -6.37
CA LYS A 92 -5.93 -2.68 -7.53
C LYS A 92 -7.20 -1.87 -7.29
N LEU A 93 -7.78 -1.96 -6.09
CA LEU A 93 -8.98 -1.19 -5.73
C LEU A 93 -8.72 0.31 -5.68
N ARG A 94 -7.55 0.73 -5.18
CA ARG A 94 -7.10 2.12 -5.23
C ARG A 94 -7.05 2.59 -6.68
N ALA A 95 -6.36 1.84 -7.56
CA ALA A 95 -6.23 2.18 -8.96
C ALA A 95 -7.60 2.34 -9.65
N GLN A 96 -8.56 1.46 -9.36
CA GLN A 96 -9.94 1.54 -9.87
C GLN A 96 -10.72 2.74 -9.31
N ALA A 97 -10.55 3.05 -8.02
CA ALA A 97 -11.19 4.20 -7.39
C ALA A 97 -10.60 5.54 -7.87
N THR A 98 -9.33 5.56 -8.29
CA THR A 98 -8.62 6.75 -8.78
C THR A 98 -8.50 6.81 -10.31
N ALA A 99 -8.97 5.78 -11.02
CA ALA A 99 -8.98 5.76 -12.48
C ALA A 99 -9.88 6.89 -12.96
N ARG A 100 -9.27 8.00 -13.38
CA ARG A 100 -10.00 9.10 -13.99
C ARG A 100 -10.63 8.58 -15.27
N ASP A 101 -11.95 8.74 -15.38
CA ASP A 101 -12.66 8.58 -16.64
C ASP A 101 -12.26 9.73 -17.57
N TYR A 102 -11.13 9.59 -18.30
CA TYR A 102 -10.61 10.62 -19.19
C TYR A 102 -11.54 10.95 -20.37
N ALA A 103 -12.61 10.17 -20.59
CA ALA A 103 -13.66 10.51 -21.54
C ALA A 103 -14.54 11.67 -21.04
N ASN A 104 -14.58 11.91 -19.72
CA ASN A 104 -15.39 12.93 -19.09
C ASN A 104 -14.50 13.90 -18.31
N PHE A 105 -14.45 15.16 -18.75
CA PHE A 105 -13.73 16.26 -18.09
C PHE A 105 -14.26 16.57 -16.66
N ILE A 106 -15.33 15.88 -16.25
CA ILE A 106 -15.87 15.87 -14.88
C ILE A 106 -15.21 14.69 -14.15
N PRO A 107 -14.60 14.89 -12.96
CA PRO A 107 -14.06 13.79 -12.18
C PRO A 107 -15.20 12.83 -11.81
N GLY A 108 -15.40 11.82 -12.65
CA GLY A 108 -16.23 10.67 -12.34
C GLY A 108 -15.51 9.85 -11.29
N ASN A 109 -15.45 10.34 -10.05
CA ASN A 109 -15.30 9.46 -8.91
C ASN A 109 -16.48 8.51 -9.02
N ASN A 110 -16.25 7.28 -9.47
CA ASN A 110 -17.24 6.24 -9.32
C ASN A 110 -17.44 6.09 -7.80
N GLU A 111 -18.45 6.78 -7.25
CA GLU A 111 -18.67 6.87 -5.82
C GLU A 111 -18.80 5.48 -5.20
N ALA A 112 -19.33 4.52 -5.97
CA ALA A 112 -19.38 3.11 -5.57
C ALA A 112 -17.98 2.51 -5.43
N SER A 113 -17.07 2.73 -6.39
CA SER A 113 -15.67 2.28 -6.30
C SER A 113 -14.93 2.96 -5.14
N VAL A 114 -15.13 4.26 -4.92
CA VAL A 114 -14.52 5.00 -3.80
C VAL A 114 -15.06 4.50 -2.46
N ARG A 115 -16.37 4.27 -2.35
CA ARG A 115 -17.02 3.73 -1.15
C ARG A 115 -16.56 2.31 -0.85
N TYR A 116 -16.50 1.46 -1.89
CA TYR A 116 -16.01 0.09 -1.77
C TYR A 116 -14.54 0.08 -1.33
N PHE A 117 -13.69 0.90 -1.94
CA PHE A 117 -12.30 1.07 -1.53
C PHE A 117 -12.19 1.47 -0.04
N ARG A 118 -12.93 2.50 0.41
CA ARG A 118 -12.96 2.91 1.83
C ARG A 118 -13.43 1.80 2.76
N GLN A 119 -14.39 0.98 2.33
CA GLN A 119 -14.87 -0.15 3.11
C GLN A 119 -13.80 -1.22 3.26
N MET A 120 -13.13 -1.58 2.17
CA MET A 120 -12.07 -2.59 2.16
C MET A 120 -10.82 -2.14 2.92
N MET A 121 -10.55 -0.84 2.93
CA MET A 121 -9.48 -0.21 3.71
C MET A 121 -9.61 -0.42 5.23
N LYS A 122 -10.82 -0.72 5.74
CA LYS A 122 -11.01 -1.04 7.17
C LYS A 122 -10.36 -2.37 7.58
N GLY A 123 -10.00 -3.21 6.61
CA GLY A 123 -9.24 -4.45 6.86
C GLY A 123 -7.73 -4.23 6.94
N CYS A 124 -7.24 -2.99 6.79
CA CYS A 124 -5.84 -2.67 6.99
C CYS A 124 -5.51 -2.57 8.48
N VAL A 125 -4.27 -2.87 8.84
CA VAL A 125 -3.79 -2.86 10.22
C VAL A 125 -2.72 -1.81 10.36
N ALA A 126 -2.83 -0.99 11.41
CA ALA A 126 -1.82 -0.03 11.79
C ALA A 126 -0.81 -0.70 12.71
N PHE A 127 0.46 -0.62 12.36
CA PHE A 127 1.57 -1.14 13.15
C PHE A 127 2.41 0.04 13.66
N GLU A 128 2.75 0.06 14.94
CA GLU A 128 3.73 1.01 15.45
C GLU A 128 5.15 0.61 15.02
N THR A 129 6.05 1.60 14.96
CA THR A 129 7.44 1.39 14.57
C THR A 129 8.09 0.33 15.46
N GLY A 130 8.55 -0.76 14.83
CA GLY A 130 9.22 -1.88 15.51
C GLY A 130 8.32 -3.09 15.78
N GLU A 131 6.99 -2.95 15.67
CA GLU A 131 6.04 -4.08 15.79
C GLU A 131 6.06 -5.00 14.56
N ILE A 132 6.45 -4.45 13.42
CA ILE A 132 6.49 -5.15 12.15
C ILE A 132 7.82 -4.91 11.45
N ARG A 133 8.36 -5.94 10.79
CA ARG A 133 9.62 -5.84 10.04
C ARG A 133 9.47 -6.42 8.65
N ARG A 134 9.89 -5.66 7.63
CA ARG A 134 9.98 -6.12 6.25
C ARG A 134 11.03 -7.22 6.13
N TRP A 135 10.73 -8.30 5.40
CA TRP A 135 11.57 -9.49 5.31
C TRP A 135 11.53 -10.16 3.93
N ASP A 136 11.67 -9.37 2.86
CA ASP A 136 11.58 -9.89 1.48
C ASP A 136 12.69 -10.86 1.08
N THR A 137 13.86 -10.77 1.73
CA THR A 137 15.04 -11.56 1.37
C THR A 137 14.85 -13.07 1.57
N LEU A 138 13.98 -13.46 2.51
CA LEU A 138 13.67 -14.86 2.83
C LEU A 138 12.78 -15.53 1.78
N PHE A 139 12.04 -14.77 0.99
CA PHE A 139 11.08 -15.30 0.03
C PHE A 139 11.64 -15.30 -1.39
N ASP A 140 11.29 -16.32 -2.17
CA ASP A 140 11.59 -16.41 -3.60
C ASP A 140 10.56 -15.63 -4.45
N ALA A 141 10.76 -15.62 -5.77
CA ALA A 141 9.85 -14.94 -6.70
C ALA A 141 8.42 -15.53 -6.71
N ASN A 142 8.26 -16.77 -6.27
CA ASN A 142 6.97 -17.46 -6.18
C ASN A 142 6.30 -17.25 -4.81
N GLY A 143 6.98 -16.59 -3.87
CA GLY A 143 6.48 -16.35 -2.52
C GLY A 143 6.68 -17.51 -1.55
N ALA A 144 7.52 -18.48 -1.91
CA ALA A 144 7.92 -19.55 -1.01
C ALA A 144 9.17 -19.14 -0.21
N ILE A 145 9.29 -19.65 1.02
CA ILE A 145 10.48 -19.49 1.84
C ILE A 145 11.65 -20.22 1.15
N LYS A 146 12.74 -19.48 0.89
CA LYS A 146 13.98 -20.05 0.33
C LYS A 146 14.54 -21.08 1.31
N LYS A 147 14.75 -22.30 0.82
CA LYS A 147 15.44 -23.37 1.56
C LYS A 147 16.94 -23.20 1.51
#